data_AF-A0A1B6HA26-F1
#
_entry.id   AF-A0A1B6HA26-F1
#
_cell.length_a   1.000
_cell.length_b   1.000
_cell.length_c   1.000
_cell.angle_alpha   90.00
_cell.angle_beta   90.00
_cell.angle_gamma   90.00
#
_symmetry.space_group_name_H-M   'P 1'
#
loop_
_entity.id
_entity.type
_entity.pdbx_description
1 polymer ?
#
loop_
_entity_poly.entity_id
_entity_poly.type
_entity_poly.pdbx_seq_one_letter_code
_entity_poly.pdbx_strand_id
1 'polypeptide(L)'
;AGSSAQSRRASVMVPHPVHMLDKKLAKHENWRQRFMSNLRKAGLDMEEEVVEAQNRKLVYFIKLHATWPVLCHYAEELNMRAPLQAHPNPSVNWSEIALKALKLPNIMYEDVPCKPLDFYTCPFRKSKIDKFLGSENRETFFSNVQRSRIVYEILSTAIFGKKKKGEVG
;
A
#
# COMPACT_ATOMS: atom_id res chain seq x y z
N ALA A 1 -36.54 68.05 -23.78
CA ALA A 1 -35.47 67.50 -22.92
C ALA A 1 -35.72 66.00 -22.75
N GLY A 2 -35.07 65.17 -23.57
CA GLY A 2 -35.19 63.69 -23.49
C GLY A 2 -33.88 63.12 -22.99
N SER A 3 -33.87 62.63 -21.74
CA SER A 3 -32.71 61.95 -21.15
C SER A 3 -32.79 60.46 -21.48
N SER A 4 -31.92 59.98 -22.37
CA SER A 4 -31.75 58.57 -22.67
C SER A 4 -30.87 57.91 -21.59
N ALA A 5 -31.49 57.12 -20.72
CA ALA A 5 -30.79 56.27 -19.77
C ALA A 5 -30.08 55.12 -20.52
N GLN A 6 -28.75 55.20 -20.62
CA GLN A 6 -27.93 54.07 -21.10
C GLN A 6 -27.91 52.96 -20.06
N SER A 7 -28.63 51.87 -20.37
CA SER A 7 -28.59 50.61 -19.63
C SER A 7 -27.20 49.98 -19.75
N ARG A 8 -26.41 50.06 -18.68
CA ARG A 8 -25.13 49.34 -18.56
C ARG A 8 -25.44 47.86 -18.30
N ARG A 9 -25.51 47.06 -19.37
CA ARG A 9 -25.51 45.59 -19.24
C ARG A 9 -24.19 45.16 -18.60
N ALA A 10 -24.28 44.58 -17.40
CA ALA A 10 -23.18 43.85 -16.79
C ALA A 10 -22.85 42.67 -17.73
N SER A 11 -21.67 42.72 -18.36
CA SER A 11 -21.14 41.62 -19.15
C SER A 11 -20.72 40.52 -18.16
N VAL A 12 -21.61 39.56 -17.92
CA VAL A 12 -21.27 38.36 -17.15
C VAL A 12 -20.33 37.55 -18.03
N MET A 13 -19.02 37.66 -17.75
CA MET A 13 -17.99 36.88 -18.42
C MET A 13 -18.13 35.42 -17.99
N VAL A 14 -18.96 34.66 -18.69
CA VAL A 14 -19.06 33.22 -18.52
C VAL A 14 -17.74 32.63 -19.01
N PRO A 15 -16.97 31.93 -18.15
CA PRO A 15 -15.70 31.35 -18.57
C PRO A 15 -15.95 30.38 -19.73
N HIS A 16 -15.25 30.59 -20.84
CA HIS A 16 -15.33 29.68 -21.99
C HIS A 16 -14.94 28.25 -21.57
N PRO A 17 -15.60 27.20 -22.09
CA PRO A 17 -15.36 25.80 -21.71
C PRO A 17 -13.90 25.36 -21.80
N VAL A 18 -13.17 25.89 -22.78
CA VAL A 18 -11.75 25.58 -23.03
C VAL A 18 -10.87 26.03 -21.85
N HIS A 19 -11.03 27.27 -21.39
CA HIS A 19 -10.25 27.82 -20.26
C HIS A 19 -10.55 27.11 -18.94
N MET A 20 -11.75 26.55 -18.77
CA MET A 20 -12.08 25.72 -17.60
C MET A 20 -11.44 24.33 -17.66
N LEU A 21 -11.29 23.74 -18.85
CA LEU A 21 -10.54 22.49 -19.02
C LEU A 21 -9.07 22.68 -18.68
N ASP A 22 -8.43 23.73 -19.22
CA ASP A 22 -7.01 24.02 -18.97
C ASP A 22 -6.72 24.22 -17.48
N LYS A 23 -7.59 24.95 -16.78
CA LYS A 23 -7.47 25.18 -15.34
C LYS A 23 -7.65 23.89 -14.53
N LYS A 24 -8.54 22.98 -14.96
CA LYS A 24 -8.69 21.66 -14.34
C LYS A 24 -7.45 20.80 -14.58
N LEU A 25 -6.97 20.73 -15.81
CA LEU A 25 -5.77 19.97 -16.18
C LEU A 25 -4.54 20.46 -15.41
N ALA A 26 -4.31 21.78 -15.33
CA ALA A 26 -3.23 22.36 -14.54
C ALA A 26 -3.34 22.02 -13.04
N LYS A 27 -4.57 21.94 -12.51
CA LYS A 27 -4.81 21.52 -11.12
C LYS A 27 -4.46 20.03 -10.91
N HIS A 28 -4.86 19.15 -11.83
CA HIS A 28 -4.53 17.72 -11.77
C HIS A 28 -3.01 17.49 -11.89
N GLU A 29 -2.33 18.25 -12.75
CA GLU A 29 -0.87 18.18 -12.88
C GLU A 29 -0.15 18.61 -11.60
N ASN A 30 -0.59 19.72 -10.99
CA ASN A 30 -0.06 20.14 -9.68
C ASN A 30 -0.27 19.09 -8.59
N TRP A 31 -1.42 18.42 -8.57
CA TRP A 31 -1.69 17.32 -7.65
C TRP A 31 -0.79 16.11 -7.92
N ARG A 32 -0.60 15.73 -9.19
CA ARG A 32 0.30 14.65 -9.59
C ARG A 32 1.72 14.93 -9.13
N GLN A 33 2.26 16.12 -9.40
CA GLN A 33 3.63 16.47 -9.00
C GLN A 33 3.80 16.49 -7.48
N ARG A 34 2.80 16.99 -6.75
CA ARG A 34 2.83 17.00 -5.29
C ARG A 34 2.79 15.59 -4.70
N PHE A 35 1.96 14.71 -5.28
CA PHE A 35 1.91 13.30 -4.91
C PHE A 35 3.28 12.64 -5.11
N MET A 36 3.87 12.77 -6.30
CA MET A 36 5.19 12.20 -6.62
C MET A 36 6.30 12.73 -5.72
N SER A 37 6.28 14.04 -5.41
CA SER A 37 7.22 14.64 -4.47
C SER A 37 7.09 14.04 -3.07
N ASN A 38 5.86 13.77 -2.61
CA ASN A 38 5.63 13.23 -1.28
C ASN A 38 6.00 11.75 -1.18
N LEU A 39 5.75 10.96 -2.22
CA LEU A 39 6.22 9.58 -2.28
C LEU A 39 7.75 9.48 -2.28
N ARG A 40 8.46 10.37 -3.00
CA ARG A 40 9.92 10.48 -2.90
C ARG A 40 10.39 10.86 -1.49
N LYS A 41 9.69 11.77 -0.81
CA LYS A 41 9.98 12.12 0.59
C LYS A 41 9.73 10.96 1.56
N ALA A 42 8.80 10.08 1.25
CA ALA A 42 8.58 8.83 2.00
C ALA A 42 9.68 7.78 1.75
N GLY A 43 10.61 8.04 0.81
CA GLY A 43 11.76 7.19 0.51
C GLY A 43 11.53 6.18 -0.61
N LEU A 44 10.44 6.29 -1.37
CA LEU A 44 10.22 5.46 -2.56
C LEU A 44 11.07 5.96 -3.73
N ASP A 45 11.79 5.02 -4.33
CA ASP A 45 12.46 5.21 -5.60
C ASP A 45 11.46 5.00 -6.74
N MET A 46 11.63 5.78 -7.81
CA MET A 46 10.69 5.80 -8.93
C MET A 46 11.41 5.84 -10.26
N GLU A 47 10.89 5.08 -11.22
CA GLU A 47 11.29 5.15 -12.62
C GLU A 47 10.05 5.44 -13.48
N GLU A 48 10.17 6.41 -14.38
CA GLU A 48 9.10 6.84 -15.27
C GLU A 48 9.37 6.33 -16.68
N GLU A 49 8.39 5.62 -17.25
CA GLU A 49 8.40 5.14 -18.62
C GLU A 49 7.20 5.73 -19.37
N VAL A 50 7.47 6.42 -20.48
CA VAL A 50 6.42 7.02 -21.32
C VAL A 50 6.24 6.17 -22.57
N VAL A 51 5.02 5.69 -22.79
CA VAL A 51 4.65 4.87 -23.94
C VAL A 51 3.60 5.60 -24.76
N GLU A 52 3.83 5.74 -26.06
CA GLU A 52 2.82 6.25 -26.98
C GLU A 52 1.86 5.12 -27.35
N ALA A 53 0.59 5.27 -26.97
CA ALA A 53 -0.47 4.35 -27.36
C ALA A 53 -0.86 4.58 -28.83
N GLN A 54 -1.42 3.54 -29.46
CA GLN A 54 -1.86 3.53 -30.86
C GLN A 54 -2.75 4.73 -31.28
N ASN A 55 -3.42 5.35 -30.32
CA ASN A 55 -4.29 6.52 -30.52
C ASN A 55 -3.60 7.88 -30.33
N ARG A 56 -2.26 7.98 -30.43
CA ARG A 56 -1.47 9.21 -30.14
C ARG A 56 -1.69 9.76 -28.72
N LYS A 57 -2.03 8.87 -27.78
CA LYS A 57 -2.17 9.20 -26.36
C LYS A 57 -0.90 8.75 -25.65
N LEU A 58 -0.30 9.64 -24.87
CA LEU A 58 0.84 9.31 -24.03
C LEU A 58 0.35 8.64 -22.74
N VAL A 59 0.90 7.47 -22.42
CA VAL A 59 0.65 6.74 -21.17
C VAL A 59 1.93 6.77 -20.35
N TYR A 60 1.81 7.20 -19.09
CA TYR A 60 2.91 7.30 -18.15
C TYR A 60 2.85 6.11 -17.20
N PHE A 61 3.85 5.23 -17.27
CA PHE A 61 4.06 4.15 -16.32
C PHE A 61 5.08 4.59 -15.27
N ILE A 62 4.74 4.38 -13.99
CA ILE A 62 5.62 4.73 -12.88
C ILE A 62 5.90 3.45 -12.10
N LYS A 63 7.13 2.98 -12.17
CA LYS A 63 7.62 1.85 -11.40
C LYS A 63 8.05 2.34 -10.04
N LEU A 64 7.58 1.67 -8.98
CA LEU A 64 7.88 2.02 -7.60
C LEU A 64 8.81 0.98 -7.00
N HIS A 65 9.85 1.44 -6.32
CA HIS A 65 10.76 0.59 -5.57
C HIS A 65 10.90 1.08 -4.13
N ALA A 66 10.61 0.19 -3.18
CA ALA A 66 10.86 0.44 -1.76
C ALA A 66 12.20 -0.18 -1.35
N THR A 67 13.13 0.67 -0.92
CA THR A 67 14.44 0.24 -0.43
C THR A 67 14.31 -0.47 0.92
N TRP A 68 15.33 -1.27 1.28
CA TRP A 68 15.35 -2.00 2.55
C TRP A 68 15.07 -1.14 3.80
N PRO A 69 15.68 0.05 3.96
CA PRO A 69 15.39 0.91 5.12
C PRO A 69 13.94 1.34 5.22
N VAL A 70 13.30 1.63 4.08
CA VAL A 70 11.88 2.01 3.99
C VAL A 70 10.99 0.83 4.34
N LEU A 71 11.28 -0.35 3.80
CA LEU A 71 10.55 -1.58 4.14
C LEU A 71 10.61 -1.87 5.63
N CYS A 72 11.79 -1.79 6.25
CA CYS A 72 11.92 -2.01 7.69
C CYS A 72 11.15 -0.97 8.53
N HIS A 73 11.19 0.30 8.13
CA HIS A 73 10.50 1.36 8.85
C HIS A 73 8.98 1.15 8.84
N TYR A 74 8.39 0.97 7.66
CA TYR A 74 6.96 0.76 7.53
C TYR A 74 6.50 -0.60 8.07
N ALA A 75 7.32 -1.66 7.97
CA ALA A 75 7.00 -2.94 8.57
C ALA A 75 6.87 -2.86 10.10
N GLU A 76 7.68 -2.02 10.75
CA GLU A 76 7.60 -1.77 12.18
C GLU A 76 6.38 -0.93 12.56
N GLU A 77 6.08 0.13 11.80
CA GLU A 77 4.88 0.94 12.01
C GLU A 77 3.58 0.13 11.83
N LEU A 78 3.56 -0.75 10.82
CA LEU A 78 2.45 -1.64 10.52
C LEU A 78 2.35 -2.85 11.48
N ASN A 79 3.27 -2.99 12.43
CA ASN A 79 3.37 -4.14 13.35
C ASN A 79 3.28 -5.50 12.62
N MET A 80 3.95 -5.61 11.46
CA MET A 80 3.95 -6.85 10.68
C MET A 80 4.51 -8.00 11.51
N ARG A 81 3.89 -9.19 11.43
CA ARG A 81 4.41 -10.38 12.10
C ARG A 81 5.54 -10.99 11.29
N ALA A 82 6.65 -11.30 11.95
CA ALA A 82 7.79 -11.99 11.35
C ALA A 82 8.13 -13.27 12.14
N PRO A 83 8.57 -14.34 11.47
CA PRO A 83 8.92 -15.62 12.09
C PRO A 83 10.25 -15.54 12.85
N LEU A 84 10.28 -16.09 14.06
CA LEU A 84 11.48 -16.24 14.89
C LEU A 84 12.08 -17.64 14.71
N GLN A 85 11.24 -18.66 14.82
CA GLN A 85 11.64 -20.06 14.76
C GLN A 85 10.48 -20.94 14.28
N ALA A 86 10.80 -22.01 13.57
CA ALA A 86 9.86 -23.05 13.22
C ALA A 86 9.27 -23.70 14.48
N HIS A 87 7.95 -23.75 14.55
CA HIS A 87 7.19 -24.47 15.55
C HIS A 87 6.93 -25.88 15.01
N PRO A 88 7.58 -26.93 15.54
CA PRO A 88 7.27 -28.29 15.13
C PRO A 88 5.86 -28.58 15.60
N ASN A 89 4.87 -28.58 14.69
CA ASN A 89 3.43 -28.68 14.96
C ASN A 89 3.12 -29.90 15.87
N PRO A 90 3.10 -29.74 17.20
CA PRO A 90 2.81 -30.81 18.12
C PRO A 90 1.30 -30.77 18.21
N SER A 91 0.64 -31.41 17.25
CA SER A 91 -0.81 -31.60 17.33
C SER A 91 -1.09 -32.57 18.46
N VAL A 92 -1.06 -32.09 19.70
CA VAL A 92 -1.50 -32.84 20.87
C VAL A 92 -3.02 -32.77 20.86
N ASN A 93 -3.64 -33.79 20.27
CA ASN A 93 -5.09 -33.96 20.26
C ASN A 93 -5.54 -34.40 21.66
N TRP A 94 -5.80 -33.44 22.55
CA TRP A 94 -6.33 -33.74 23.90
C TRP A 94 -7.62 -34.56 23.87
N SER A 95 -8.46 -34.32 22.85
CA SER A 95 -9.68 -35.10 22.60
C SER A 95 -9.36 -36.56 22.28
N GLU A 96 -8.32 -36.85 21.50
CA GLU A 96 -7.87 -38.21 21.19
C GLU A 96 -7.40 -38.93 22.46
N ILE A 97 -6.64 -38.24 23.32
CA ILE A 97 -6.19 -38.77 24.62
C ILE A 97 -7.39 -39.07 25.51
N ALA A 98 -8.36 -38.16 25.60
CA ALA A 98 -9.55 -38.32 26.43
C ALA A 98 -10.48 -39.44 25.91
N LEU A 99 -10.72 -39.51 24.58
CA LEU A 99 -11.53 -40.54 23.96
C LEU A 99 -10.87 -41.92 24.09
N LYS A 100 -9.54 -41.99 23.97
CA LYS A 100 -8.79 -43.23 24.23
C LYS A 100 -8.89 -43.67 25.69
N ALA A 101 -8.85 -42.73 26.65
CA ALA A 101 -9.09 -43.01 28.06
C ALA A 101 -10.52 -43.53 28.31
N LEU A 102 -11.50 -43.02 27.57
CA LEU A 102 -12.91 -43.46 27.61
C LEU A 102 -13.22 -44.67 26.71
N LYS A 103 -12.21 -45.24 26.02
CA LYS A 103 -12.36 -46.33 25.04
C LYS A 103 -13.36 -46.05 23.90
N LEU A 104 -13.52 -44.78 23.52
CA LEU A 104 -14.36 -44.36 22.41
C LEU A 104 -13.52 -44.12 21.15
N PRO A 105 -14.00 -44.51 19.95
CA PRO A 105 -13.33 -44.19 18.69
C PRO A 105 -13.43 -42.69 18.41
N ASN A 106 -12.33 -42.06 17.99
CA ASN A 106 -12.30 -40.66 17.59
C ASN A 106 -12.73 -40.50 16.13
N ILE A 107 -14.03 -40.31 15.90
CA ILE A 107 -14.63 -40.14 14.57
C ILE A 107 -14.12 -38.87 13.85
N MET A 108 -13.58 -37.90 14.61
CA MET A 108 -13.03 -36.65 14.09
C MET A 108 -11.50 -36.70 13.91
N TYR A 109 -10.87 -37.88 14.06
CA TYR A 109 -9.44 -38.02 13.77
C TYR A 109 -9.22 -38.04 12.26
N GLU A 110 -8.50 -37.04 11.76
CA GLU A 110 -8.07 -36.96 10.38
C GLU A 110 -6.55 -36.86 10.33
N ASP A 111 -5.90 -37.87 9.72
CA ASP A 111 -4.47 -37.83 9.46
C ASP A 111 -4.24 -37.02 8.19
N VAL A 112 -3.92 -35.74 8.36
CA VAL A 112 -3.63 -34.83 7.26
C VAL A 112 -2.13 -34.89 6.95
N PRO A 113 -1.70 -35.55 5.87
CA PRO A 113 -0.30 -35.51 5.46
C PRO A 113 0.09 -34.08 5.05
N CYS A 114 1.37 -33.73 5.26
CA CYS A 114 1.94 -32.44 4.86
C CYS A 114 1.31 -31.22 5.54
N LYS A 115 1.06 -31.28 6.87
CA LYS A 115 0.68 -30.08 7.63
C LYS A 115 1.71 -28.96 7.39
N PRO A 116 1.27 -27.72 7.07
CA PRO A 116 2.19 -26.61 6.86
C PRO A 116 3.00 -26.37 8.14
N LEU A 117 4.26 -25.96 7.96
CA LEU A 117 5.12 -25.63 9.08
C LEU A 117 4.60 -24.37 9.78
N ASP A 118 4.31 -24.48 11.07
CA ASP A 118 3.95 -23.33 11.88
C ASP A 118 5.21 -22.60 12.34
N PHE A 119 5.08 -21.31 12.65
CA PHE A 119 6.18 -20.49 13.15
C PHE A 119 5.77 -19.74 14.41
N TYR A 120 6.69 -19.69 15.39
CA TYR A 120 6.61 -18.69 16.43
C TYR A 120 6.84 -17.32 15.78
N THR A 121 5.84 -16.46 15.87
CA THR A 121 5.88 -15.13 15.25
C THR A 121 5.78 -14.04 16.30
N CYS A 122 6.41 -12.89 16.04
CA CYS A 122 6.24 -11.69 16.85
C CYS A 122 6.19 -10.43 15.97
N PRO A 123 5.74 -9.28 16.50
CA PRO A 123 5.79 -8.02 15.77
C PRO A 123 7.22 -7.66 15.37
N PHE A 124 7.39 -7.27 14.11
CA PHE A 124 8.67 -6.90 13.53
C PHE A 124 9.23 -5.66 14.23
N ARG A 125 10.53 -5.70 14.55
CA ARG A 125 11.28 -4.61 15.17
C ARG A 125 12.62 -4.49 14.47
N LYS A 126 12.92 -3.33 13.89
CA LYS A 126 14.19 -3.10 13.18
C LYS A 126 15.40 -3.30 14.11
N SER A 127 15.26 -2.99 15.40
CA SER A 127 16.31 -3.16 16.42
C SER A 127 16.65 -4.62 16.76
N LYS A 128 15.82 -5.58 16.36
CA LYS A 128 15.99 -7.01 16.66
C LYS A 128 16.04 -7.85 15.38
N ILE A 129 16.51 -7.25 14.28
CA ILE A 129 16.39 -7.86 12.96
C ILE A 129 17.09 -9.22 12.87
N ASP A 130 18.24 -9.35 13.52
CA ASP A 130 19.06 -10.57 13.54
C ASP A 130 18.41 -11.75 14.26
N LYS A 131 17.29 -11.52 14.96
CA LYS A 131 16.51 -12.58 15.65
C LYS A 131 15.45 -13.20 14.77
N PHE A 132 15.13 -12.60 13.64
CA PHE A 132 14.14 -13.13 12.72
C PHE A 132 14.77 -14.11 11.74
N LEU A 133 13.99 -15.12 11.37
CA LEU A 133 14.38 -16.10 10.37
C LEU A 133 14.52 -15.44 8.99
N GLY A 134 15.59 -15.73 8.26
CA GLY A 134 15.84 -15.16 6.94
C GLY A 134 16.50 -13.77 6.96
N SER A 135 16.95 -13.29 8.12
CA SER A 135 17.56 -11.96 8.28
C SER A 135 18.91 -11.81 7.58
N GLU A 136 19.55 -12.94 7.23
CA GLU A 136 20.79 -13.00 6.47
C GLU A 136 20.67 -12.47 5.04
N ASN A 137 19.49 -12.61 4.41
CA ASN A 137 19.26 -12.18 3.04
C ASN A 137 18.15 -11.13 2.95
N ARG A 138 18.55 -9.87 2.79
CA ARG A 138 17.65 -8.71 2.76
C ARG A 138 16.72 -8.69 1.56
N GLU A 139 17.12 -9.32 0.45
CA GLU A 139 16.30 -9.34 -0.76
C GLU A 139 15.10 -10.26 -0.61
N THR A 140 15.27 -11.37 0.09
CA THR A 140 14.24 -12.41 0.26
C THR A 140 13.49 -12.33 1.59
N PHE A 141 13.98 -11.55 2.56
CA PHE A 141 13.37 -11.43 3.88
C PHE A 141 11.89 -11.00 3.83
N PHE A 142 11.59 -9.96 3.04
CA PHE A 142 10.21 -9.56 2.79
C PHE A 142 9.71 -10.21 1.50
N SER A 143 8.62 -10.96 1.60
CA SER A 143 7.97 -11.54 0.42
C SER A 143 7.38 -10.46 -0.49
N ASN A 144 7.18 -10.77 -1.77
CA ASN A 144 6.55 -9.82 -2.70
C ASN A 144 5.19 -9.30 -2.20
N VAL A 145 4.40 -10.16 -1.54
CA VAL A 145 3.11 -9.77 -0.96
C VAL A 145 3.29 -8.74 0.16
N GLN A 146 4.27 -8.97 1.05
CA GLN A 146 4.61 -8.06 2.13
C GLN A 146 5.12 -6.71 1.60
N ARG A 147 6.01 -6.74 0.59
CA ARG A 147 6.53 -5.54 -0.08
C ARG A 147 5.40 -4.74 -0.71
N SER A 148 4.53 -5.38 -1.47
CA SER A 148 3.38 -4.73 -2.11
C SER A 148 2.40 -4.14 -1.08
N ARG A 149 2.16 -4.82 0.05
CA ARG A 149 1.34 -4.30 1.13
C ARG A 149 1.94 -3.03 1.75
N ILE A 150 3.25 -3.03 2.00
CA ILE A 150 3.95 -1.85 2.53
C ILE A 150 3.85 -0.68 1.54
N VAL A 151 4.16 -0.91 0.26
CA VAL A 151 4.07 0.12 -0.77
C VAL A 151 2.65 0.68 -0.90
N TYR A 152 1.64 -0.20 -0.84
CA TYR A 152 0.24 0.21 -0.87
C TYR A 152 -0.12 1.15 0.30
N GLU A 153 0.40 0.89 1.50
CA GLU A 153 0.20 1.78 2.65
C GLU A 153 0.83 3.15 2.42
N ILE A 154 2.03 3.20 1.84
CA ILE A 154 2.71 4.47 1.54
C ILE A 154 1.89 5.28 0.53
N LEU A 155 1.33 4.61 -0.48
CA LEU A 155 0.47 5.24 -1.47
C LEU A 155 -0.83 5.76 -0.82
N SER A 156 -1.54 4.90 -0.09
CA SER A 156 -2.84 5.25 0.50
C SER A 156 -2.77 6.39 1.53
N THR A 157 -1.61 6.58 2.18
CA THR A 157 -1.38 7.61 3.20
C THR A 157 -0.78 8.90 2.65
N ALA A 158 -0.27 8.90 1.42
CA ALA A 158 0.36 10.07 0.82
C ALA A 158 -0.66 11.14 0.43
N ILE A 159 -0.40 12.38 0.88
CA ILE A 159 -1.31 13.51 0.67
C ILE A 159 -0.94 14.22 -0.64
N PHE A 160 -1.86 14.34 -1.59
CA PHE A 160 -1.63 15.18 -2.78
C PHE A 160 -2.36 16.53 -2.69
N GLY A 161 -3.44 16.60 -1.94
CA GLY A 161 -4.31 17.78 -1.86
C GLY A 161 -4.39 18.41 -0.47
N LYS A 162 -5.59 18.82 -0.05
CA LYS A 162 -5.88 19.40 1.26
C LYS A 162 -6.13 18.29 2.28
N LYS A 163 -5.30 18.23 3.32
CA LYS A 163 -5.45 17.27 4.45
C LYS A 163 -6.86 17.32 5.06
N LYS A 164 -7.44 18.52 5.23
CA LYS A 164 -8.80 18.71 5.76
C LYS A 164 -9.90 18.10 4.90
N LYS A 165 -9.64 17.85 3.62
CA LYS A 165 -10.59 17.25 2.67
C LYS A 165 -10.32 15.76 2.43
N GLY A 166 -9.34 15.16 3.10
CA GLY A 166 -8.95 13.76 2.87
C GLY A 166 -8.43 13.51 1.45
N GLU A 167 -7.84 14.52 0.79
CA GLU A 167 -7.25 14.37 -0.54
C GLU A 167 -5.89 13.63 -0.42
N VAL A 168 -5.99 12.32 -0.19
CA VAL A 168 -4.90 11.32 -0.06
C VAL A 168 -5.11 10.21 -1.08
N GLY A 169 -4.05 9.47 -1.38
CA GLY A 169 -4.04 8.36 -2.33
C GLY A 169 -2.73 8.31 -3.06
#